data_AF-A0A960T1Z2-F1
#
_entry.id   AF-A0A960T1Z2-F1
#
_cell.length_a   1.000
_cell.length_b   1.000
_cell.length_c   1.000
_cell.angle_alpha   90.00
_cell.angle_beta   90.00
_cell.angle_gamma   90.00
#
_symmetry.space_group_name_H-M   'P 1'
#
loop_
_entity.id
_entity.type
_entity.pdbx_description
1 polymer ?
#
loop_
_entity_poly.entity_id
_entity_poly.type
_entity_poly.pdbx_seq_one_letter_code
_entity_poly.pdbx_strand_id
1 'polypeptide(L)'
;TTAMIGKWHLVTQPTGFDHWDILPGQGSYYNPDFISENGKERVEGYCTDIITDKAIDWLENRPKDKPFVLMCQHKAPHRPWVPAERHYTLFDDVTIPEPDSLFDDYSDRSDELKKQQMTVADHFSWGHDMFLPRKPEDPRFLDMALGDRRRMKKEQKSAFDAAYGPKNEALYQKLAAGMSDKELTQWKYQRYMKNYLRCVRALDENIGRMLDYLDKSGLAKDTIVIYSSDQGFYLGEHGWYDKRWMFEQSLSMPFLIRWPGVVKPGIRSQALIQNIDYAPTFLEAAGAPIPSDIQGRSLLPVLKIDGEAPNDWRKAIYYAYYGERTHHVAAHDGVRDDRYKLFRFTKTGEWQLFDLKNDPDEMHDISGDPANAETLERMKALYQEMRTKYEVP
;
A
#
# COMPACT_ATOMS: atom_id res chain seq x y z
N THR A 1 5.71 -22.64 15.16
CA THR A 1 6.63 -21.55 15.49
C THR A 1 6.26 -20.31 14.70
N THR A 2 6.40 -19.12 15.28
CA THR A 2 5.90 -17.87 14.70
C THR A 2 7.02 -16.84 14.57
N ALA A 3 7.09 -16.16 13.43
CA ALA A 3 8.06 -15.08 13.20
C ALA A 3 7.47 -13.82 12.58
N MET A 4 7.98 -12.67 12.99
CA MET A 4 7.65 -11.35 12.45
C MET A 4 8.92 -10.59 12.04
N ILE A 5 9.14 -10.41 10.74
CA ILE A 5 10.36 -9.83 10.18
C ILE A 5 10.00 -8.65 9.28
N GLY A 6 10.56 -7.47 9.58
CA GLY A 6 10.39 -6.26 8.77
C GLY A 6 9.48 -5.19 9.42
N LYS A 7 8.62 -4.54 8.64
CA LYS A 7 7.84 -3.37 9.06
C LYS A 7 6.76 -3.75 10.08
N TRP A 8 6.97 -3.44 11.35
CA TRP A 8 5.97 -3.65 12.42
C TRP A 8 4.95 -2.52 12.54
N HIS A 9 5.42 -1.29 12.73
CA HIS A 9 4.62 -0.06 12.77
C HIS A 9 3.49 0.02 13.81
N LEU A 10 3.39 -0.91 14.77
CA LEU A 10 2.39 -0.86 15.85
C LEU A 10 2.92 -0.27 17.17
N VAL A 11 4.13 0.32 17.14
CA VAL A 11 4.81 1.03 18.24
C VAL A 11 5.25 0.13 19.40
N THR A 12 4.35 -0.68 19.95
CA THR A 12 4.62 -1.60 21.05
C THR A 12 5.61 -2.69 20.65
N GLN A 13 6.19 -3.37 21.64
CA GLN A 13 6.96 -4.57 21.39
C GLN A 13 6.05 -5.68 20.84
N PRO A 14 6.48 -6.47 19.83
CA PRO A 14 5.72 -7.62 19.35
C PRO A 14 5.44 -8.63 20.47
N THR A 15 4.25 -9.21 20.46
CA THR A 15 3.86 -10.31 21.35
C THR A 15 3.29 -11.47 20.52
N GLY A 16 3.36 -12.70 21.02
CA GLY A 16 2.87 -13.88 20.31
C GLY A 16 3.79 -14.42 19.19
N PHE A 17 5.00 -13.87 19.06
CA PHE A 17 6.02 -14.34 18.12
C PHE A 17 7.18 -15.01 18.86
N ASP A 18 7.57 -16.21 18.44
CA ASP A 18 8.79 -16.88 18.93
C ASP A 18 10.06 -16.13 18.48
N HIS A 19 9.98 -15.43 17.35
CA HIS A 19 11.06 -14.61 16.81
C HIS A 19 10.51 -13.32 16.20
N TRP A 20 11.17 -12.20 16.45
CA TRP A 20 10.84 -10.96 15.77
C TRP A 20 12.10 -10.12 15.52
N ASP A 21 12.14 -9.51 14.34
CA ASP A 21 13.22 -8.63 13.91
C ASP A 21 12.63 -7.49 13.07
N ILE A 22 12.36 -6.35 13.73
CA ILE A 22 11.43 -5.34 13.23
C ILE A 22 12.12 -4.01 12.90
N LEU A 23 11.59 -3.30 11.90
CA LEU A 23 12.03 -1.95 11.57
C LEU A 23 11.47 -0.93 12.60
N PRO A 24 12.26 0.06 13.05
CA PRO A 24 11.74 1.18 13.81
C PRO A 24 10.85 2.06 12.91
N GLY A 25 9.63 2.36 13.37
CA GLY A 25 8.67 3.18 12.62
C GLY A 25 8.36 2.55 11.26
N GLN A 26 8.74 3.22 10.17
CA GLN A 26 8.56 2.75 8.79
C GLN A 26 9.87 2.25 8.16
N GLY A 27 10.94 2.15 8.94
CA GLY A 27 12.27 1.75 8.46
C GLY A 27 12.93 2.73 7.49
N SER A 28 14.10 2.35 7.00
CA SER A 28 14.86 3.07 5.98
C SER A 28 15.22 2.11 4.85
N TYR A 29 15.34 2.61 3.62
CA TYR A 29 15.69 1.76 2.47
C TYR A 29 17.15 1.33 2.50
N TYR A 30 18.07 2.22 2.88
CA TYR A 30 19.50 1.93 2.92
C TYR A 30 20.01 1.84 4.35
N ASN A 31 20.79 0.80 4.61
CA ASN A 31 21.41 0.51 5.89
C ASN A 31 20.40 0.66 7.07
N PRO A 32 19.26 -0.08 7.02
CA PRO A 32 18.20 0.03 8.01
C PRO A 32 18.69 -0.35 9.41
N ASP A 33 18.05 0.27 10.41
CA ASP A 33 18.10 -0.28 11.75
C ASP A 33 17.02 -1.35 11.91
N PHE A 34 17.30 -2.34 12.74
CA PHE A 34 16.42 -3.43 13.14
C PHE A 34 16.38 -3.52 14.66
N ILE A 35 15.24 -3.89 15.23
CA ILE A 35 15.02 -4.08 16.66
C ILE A 35 14.63 -5.54 16.86
N SER A 36 15.36 -6.23 17.73
CA SER A 36 15.08 -7.60 18.16
C SER A 36 15.20 -7.70 19.69
N GLU A 37 15.04 -8.91 20.23
CA GLU A 37 15.29 -9.20 21.65
C GLU A 37 16.73 -8.87 22.09
N ASN A 38 17.68 -8.92 21.14
CA ASN A 38 19.09 -8.59 21.39
C ASN A 38 19.37 -7.08 21.33
N GLY A 39 18.34 -6.26 21.11
CA GLY A 39 18.44 -4.81 21.01
C GLY A 39 18.41 -4.31 19.57
N LYS A 40 18.95 -3.11 19.37
CA LYS A 40 18.91 -2.39 18.09
C LYS A 40 20.22 -2.55 17.34
N GLU A 41 20.16 -3.04 16.11
CA GLU A 41 21.31 -3.22 15.23
C GLU A 41 21.10 -2.47 13.91
N ARG A 42 22.19 -2.01 13.28
CA ARG A 42 22.16 -1.50 11.91
C ARG A 42 22.75 -2.52 10.96
N VAL A 43 21.98 -2.91 9.95
CA VAL A 43 22.41 -3.88 8.94
C VAL A 43 22.74 -3.13 7.65
N GLU A 44 23.91 -3.37 7.10
CA GLU A 44 24.32 -2.78 5.82
C GLU A 44 23.64 -3.46 4.64
N GLY A 45 23.18 -2.66 3.67
CA GLY A 45 22.55 -3.15 2.45
C GLY A 45 21.23 -2.44 2.15
N TYR A 46 20.43 -3.07 1.29
CA TYR A 46 19.11 -2.59 0.89
C TYR A 46 18.01 -3.33 1.67
N CYS A 47 17.10 -2.59 2.27
CA CYS A 47 16.13 -3.10 3.25
C CYS A 47 15.25 -4.22 2.69
N THR A 48 14.80 -4.13 1.44
CA THR A 48 13.99 -5.18 0.82
C THR A 48 14.76 -6.50 0.73
N ASP A 49 16.04 -6.44 0.34
CA ASP A 49 16.90 -7.62 0.24
C ASP A 49 17.17 -8.20 1.63
N ILE A 50 17.54 -7.34 2.60
CA ILE A 50 17.84 -7.74 3.99
C ILE A 50 16.65 -8.43 4.66
N ILE A 51 15.42 -7.92 4.47
CA ILE A 51 14.21 -8.54 5.04
C ILE A 51 14.02 -9.95 4.48
N THR A 52 14.21 -10.13 3.17
CA THR A 52 14.11 -11.44 2.53
C THR A 52 15.20 -12.39 3.00
N ASP A 53 16.44 -11.91 3.13
CA ASP A 53 17.56 -12.71 3.64
C ASP A 53 17.26 -13.20 5.06
N LYS A 54 16.89 -12.29 5.98
CA LYS A 54 16.50 -12.65 7.35
C LYS A 54 15.33 -13.64 7.40
N ALA A 55 14.35 -13.49 6.52
CA ALA A 55 13.20 -14.37 6.45
C ALA A 55 13.56 -15.78 5.94
N ILE A 56 14.42 -15.88 4.93
CA ILE A 56 14.95 -17.16 4.44
C ILE A 56 15.84 -17.81 5.50
N ASP A 57 16.75 -17.06 6.11
CA ASP A 57 17.63 -17.54 7.19
C ASP A 57 16.81 -18.09 8.37
N TRP A 58 15.72 -17.42 8.74
CA TRP A 58 14.82 -17.92 9.78
C TRP A 58 14.14 -19.23 9.34
N LEU A 59 13.63 -19.31 8.10
CA LEU A 59 13.03 -20.54 7.58
C LEU A 59 14.04 -21.70 7.58
N GLU A 60 15.31 -21.45 7.26
CA GLU A 60 16.39 -22.43 7.28
C GLU A 60 16.66 -22.95 8.69
N ASN A 61 16.62 -22.09 9.69
CA ASN A 61 17.05 -22.42 11.06
C ASN A 61 15.90 -22.72 12.04
N ARG A 62 14.64 -22.52 11.64
CA ARG A 62 13.48 -22.82 12.50
C ARG A 62 13.41 -24.30 12.91
N PRO A 63 12.74 -24.63 14.04
CA PRO A 63 12.39 -26.01 14.38
C PRO A 63 11.60 -26.70 13.26
N LYS A 64 12.13 -27.82 12.76
CA LYS A 64 11.56 -28.54 11.59
C LYS A 64 10.45 -29.53 11.97
N ASP A 65 10.33 -29.83 13.25
CA ASP A 65 9.31 -30.70 13.86
C ASP A 65 7.99 -29.96 14.16
N LYS A 66 7.91 -28.66 13.86
CA LYS A 66 6.72 -27.81 14.10
C LYS A 66 6.27 -27.09 12.83
N PRO A 67 4.96 -26.88 12.64
CA PRO A 67 4.46 -25.98 11.59
C PRO A 67 4.92 -24.54 11.89
N PHE A 68 4.88 -23.67 10.88
CA PHE A 68 5.35 -22.30 11.01
C PHE A 68 4.35 -21.27 10.48
N VAL A 69 4.41 -20.06 11.04
CA VAL A 69 3.82 -18.84 10.47
C VAL A 69 4.94 -17.81 10.37
N LEU A 70 5.14 -17.25 9.19
CA LEU A 70 6.11 -16.20 8.93
C LEU A 70 5.39 -14.97 8.38
N MET A 71 5.48 -13.86 9.10
CA MET A 71 5.08 -12.54 8.62
C MET A 71 6.34 -11.82 8.11
N CYS A 72 6.51 -11.83 6.78
CA CYS A 72 7.58 -11.11 6.09
C CYS A 72 7.00 -9.79 5.53
N GLN A 73 7.26 -8.66 6.22
CA GLN A 73 6.60 -7.38 5.92
C GLN A 73 7.61 -6.35 5.41
N HIS A 74 7.56 -6.04 4.12
CA HIS A 74 8.52 -5.12 3.51
C HIS A 74 8.23 -3.64 3.80
N LYS A 75 9.28 -2.81 3.73
CA LYS A 75 9.15 -1.34 3.64
C LYS A 75 8.67 -0.90 2.25
N ALA A 76 9.19 -1.54 1.20
CA ALA A 76 8.87 -1.18 -0.18
C ALA A 76 7.39 -1.47 -0.51
N PRO A 77 6.74 -0.66 -1.36
CA PRO A 77 7.21 0.56 -2.01
C PRO A 77 6.77 1.84 -1.26
N HIS A 78 7.01 1.96 0.05
CA HIS A 78 6.62 3.16 0.80
C HIS A 78 7.44 4.41 0.41
N ARG A 79 6.85 5.60 0.51
CA ARG A 79 7.52 6.91 0.37
C ARG A 79 8.83 6.96 1.20
N PRO A 80 9.95 7.49 0.67
CA PRO A 80 10.07 8.26 -0.58
C PRO A 80 10.53 7.45 -1.81
N TRP A 81 10.28 6.13 -1.84
CA TRP A 81 10.55 5.29 -3.02
C TRP A 81 12.03 5.31 -3.46
N VAL A 82 12.95 5.07 -2.53
CA VAL A 82 14.38 4.97 -2.86
C VAL A 82 14.65 3.58 -3.44
N PRO A 83 15.01 3.46 -4.74
CA PRO A 83 15.19 2.15 -5.36
C PRO A 83 16.43 1.41 -4.85
N ALA A 84 16.50 0.11 -5.14
CA ALA A 84 17.77 -0.61 -5.03
C ALA A 84 18.76 -0.05 -6.06
N GLU A 85 20.05 -0.10 -5.74
CA GLU A 85 21.12 0.51 -6.57
C GLU A 85 21.11 -0.07 -7.99
N ARG A 86 20.89 -1.38 -8.10
CA ARG A 86 20.76 -2.12 -9.37
C ARG A 86 19.61 -1.67 -10.26
N HIS A 87 18.67 -0.86 -9.76
CA HIS A 87 17.48 -0.41 -10.48
C HIS A 87 17.42 1.11 -10.70
N TYR A 88 18.42 1.89 -10.30
CA TYR A 88 18.36 3.36 -10.40
C TYR A 88 18.12 3.92 -11.82
N THR A 89 18.52 3.17 -12.85
CA THR A 89 18.36 3.57 -14.26
C THR A 89 17.25 2.80 -14.98
N LEU A 90 16.63 1.82 -14.33
CA LEU A 90 15.53 1.04 -14.92
C LEU A 90 14.38 1.98 -15.29
N PHE A 91 13.82 1.90 -16.50
CA PHE A 91 12.78 2.81 -17.01
C PHE A 91 13.23 4.25 -17.30
N ASP A 92 14.54 4.55 -17.37
CA ASP A 92 14.97 5.91 -17.77
C ASP A 92 14.47 6.30 -19.17
N ASP A 93 14.46 5.33 -20.08
CA ASP A 93 14.02 5.41 -21.47
C ASP A 93 12.52 5.15 -21.69
N VAL A 94 11.78 4.82 -20.63
CA VAL A 94 10.34 4.56 -20.69
C VAL A 94 9.56 5.80 -20.24
N THR A 95 8.56 6.21 -21.02
CA THR A 95 7.55 7.17 -20.57
C THR A 95 6.41 6.41 -19.92
N ILE A 96 6.16 6.64 -18.64
CA ILE A 96 5.04 6.00 -17.94
C ILE A 96 3.73 6.67 -18.38
N PRO A 97 2.68 5.92 -18.79
CA PRO A 97 1.39 6.51 -19.14
C PRO A 97 0.81 7.29 -17.96
N GLU A 98 0.35 8.51 -18.21
CA GLU A 98 -0.36 9.32 -17.22
C GLU A 98 -1.81 8.84 -17.10
N PRO A 99 -2.40 8.76 -15.89
CA PRO A 99 -3.83 8.53 -15.77
C PRO A 99 -4.60 9.75 -16.29
N ASP A 100 -5.77 9.51 -16.88
CA ASP A 100 -6.62 10.58 -17.43
C ASP A 100 -7.00 11.61 -16.35
N SER A 101 -7.10 11.17 -15.10
CA SER A 101 -7.40 12.00 -13.92
C SER A 101 -6.17 12.63 -13.25
N LEU A 102 -4.99 12.68 -13.90
CA LEU A 102 -3.79 13.33 -13.32
C LEU A 102 -4.00 14.82 -13.02
N PHE A 103 -4.85 15.48 -13.81
CA PHE A 103 -5.19 16.90 -13.69
C PHE A 103 -6.65 17.12 -13.23
N ASP A 104 -7.16 16.20 -12.42
CA ASP A 104 -8.49 16.29 -11.83
C ASP A 104 -8.68 17.58 -11.01
N ASP A 105 -9.78 18.30 -11.22
CA ASP A 105 -10.15 19.53 -10.51
C ASP A 105 -11.24 19.32 -9.46
N TYR A 106 -11.73 18.09 -9.35
CA TYR A 106 -12.75 17.64 -8.42
C TYR A 106 -14.10 18.37 -8.55
N SER A 107 -14.43 18.95 -9.71
CA SER A 107 -15.64 19.78 -9.89
C SER A 107 -16.95 19.06 -9.59
N ASP A 108 -17.01 17.76 -9.86
CA ASP A 108 -18.23 16.95 -9.78
C ASP A 108 -18.36 16.17 -8.46
N ARG A 109 -17.54 16.51 -7.46
CA ARG A 109 -17.46 15.85 -6.16
C ARG A 109 -17.30 16.88 -5.03
N SER A 110 -17.34 16.41 -3.79
CA SER A 110 -17.21 17.26 -2.59
C SER A 110 -15.97 18.15 -2.61
N ASP A 111 -16.14 19.39 -2.14
CA ASP A 111 -15.04 20.34 -1.90
C ASP A 111 -14.07 19.85 -0.80
N GLU A 112 -14.42 18.86 0.02
CA GLU A 112 -13.49 18.23 0.96
C GLU A 112 -12.29 17.59 0.24
N LEU A 113 -12.46 17.12 -1.01
CA LEU A 113 -11.38 16.53 -1.82
C LEU A 113 -10.31 17.56 -2.21
N LYS A 114 -10.65 18.85 -2.28
CA LYS A 114 -9.69 19.93 -2.60
C LYS A 114 -8.76 20.25 -1.44
N LYS A 115 -9.08 19.81 -0.22
CA LYS A 115 -8.36 20.18 1.01
C LYS A 115 -7.21 19.24 1.36
N GLN A 116 -7.13 18.07 0.71
CA GLN A 116 -6.02 17.16 0.96
C GLN A 116 -4.67 17.77 0.57
N GLN A 117 -3.61 17.20 1.12
CA GLN A 117 -2.22 17.55 0.88
C GLN A 117 -1.42 16.35 0.38
N MET A 118 -1.87 15.80 -0.75
CA MET A 118 -1.32 14.60 -1.38
C MET A 118 -1.35 14.66 -2.91
N THR A 119 -1.42 15.86 -3.51
CA THR A 119 -1.27 16.02 -4.97
C THR A 119 0.20 15.89 -5.42
N VAL A 120 0.42 15.30 -6.60
CA VAL A 120 1.72 15.27 -7.28
C VAL A 120 2.19 16.69 -7.61
N ALA A 121 1.26 17.56 -8.00
CA ALA A 121 1.53 18.94 -8.38
C ALA A 121 2.13 19.76 -7.22
N ASP A 122 1.52 19.71 -6.04
CA ASP A 122 1.79 20.69 -4.98
C ASP A 122 2.43 20.10 -3.73
N HIS A 123 2.25 18.79 -3.49
CA HIS A 123 2.54 18.19 -2.20
C HIS A 123 3.74 17.23 -2.22
N PHE A 124 4.49 17.20 -3.32
CA PHE A 124 5.81 16.57 -3.37
C PHE A 124 6.89 17.47 -2.82
N SER A 125 7.69 16.91 -1.93
CA SER A 125 8.93 17.50 -1.47
C SER A 125 10.01 17.32 -2.53
N TRP A 126 10.65 18.42 -2.90
CA TRP A 126 11.76 18.44 -3.86
C TRP A 126 12.96 17.64 -3.34
N GLY A 127 13.33 17.81 -2.08
CA GLY A 127 14.44 17.09 -1.46
C GLY A 127 14.11 15.64 -1.10
N HIS A 128 12.92 15.39 -0.57
CA HIS A 128 12.56 14.08 -0.03
C HIS A 128 12.06 13.13 -1.12
N ASP A 129 11.16 13.56 -2.00
CA ASP A 129 10.51 12.69 -2.99
C ASP A 129 11.20 12.74 -4.34
N MET A 130 11.57 13.95 -4.77
CA MET A 130 12.14 14.19 -6.10
C MET A 130 13.67 14.08 -6.12
N PHE A 131 14.28 13.91 -4.94
CA PHE A 131 15.72 13.72 -4.73
C PHE A 131 16.59 14.86 -5.27
N LEU A 132 16.10 16.09 -5.24
CA LEU A 132 16.90 17.25 -5.60
C LEU A 132 17.76 17.70 -4.40
N PRO A 133 19.05 17.98 -4.61
CA PRO A 133 19.86 18.57 -3.57
C PRO A 133 19.34 19.96 -3.20
N ARG A 134 19.56 20.33 -1.94
CA ARG A 134 19.24 21.68 -1.45
C ARG A 134 20.06 22.73 -2.21
N LYS A 135 19.41 23.80 -2.67
CA LYS A 135 20.03 24.96 -3.32
C LYS A 135 19.66 26.25 -2.58
N PRO A 136 20.56 26.83 -1.75
CA PRO A 136 20.27 28.04 -0.97
C PRO A 136 19.75 29.24 -1.78
N GLU A 137 20.15 29.32 -3.05
CA GLU A 137 19.80 30.37 -4.00
C GLU A 137 18.40 30.25 -4.60
N ASP A 138 17.73 29.10 -4.46
CA ASP A 138 16.39 28.86 -5.00
C ASP A 138 15.43 28.36 -3.91
N PRO A 139 14.43 29.18 -3.52
CA PRO A 139 13.54 28.86 -2.41
C PRO A 139 12.75 27.57 -2.61
N ARG A 140 12.59 27.09 -3.86
CA ARG A 140 11.92 25.81 -4.15
C ARG A 140 12.67 24.64 -3.55
N PHE A 141 14.00 24.68 -3.53
CA PHE A 141 14.84 23.55 -3.14
C PHE A 141 15.38 23.69 -1.71
N LEU A 142 14.60 24.26 -0.79
CA LEU A 142 15.00 24.44 0.62
C LEU A 142 14.38 23.41 1.57
N ASP A 143 13.51 22.56 1.07
CA ASP A 143 12.74 21.62 1.87
C ASP A 143 13.55 20.41 2.38
N MET A 144 12.86 19.47 3.00
CA MET A 144 13.48 18.35 3.70
C MET A 144 14.30 17.47 2.74
N ALA A 145 15.60 17.34 3.00
CA ALA A 145 16.45 16.43 2.25
C ALA A 145 16.08 14.95 2.46
N LEU A 146 16.36 14.12 1.45
CA LEU A 146 16.21 12.67 1.51
C LEU A 146 16.91 12.07 2.76
N GLY A 147 16.11 11.50 3.67
CA GLY A 147 16.61 10.93 4.93
C GLY A 147 17.53 9.73 4.73
N ASP A 148 17.19 8.84 3.79
CA ASP A 148 17.99 7.65 3.43
C ASP A 148 19.41 8.01 2.97
N ARG A 149 19.58 9.18 2.35
CA ARG A 149 20.90 9.66 1.91
C ARG A 149 21.89 9.78 3.08
N ARG A 150 21.43 10.07 4.30
CA ARG A 150 22.31 10.12 5.49
C ARG A 150 22.81 8.75 5.92
N ARG A 151 22.06 7.69 5.59
CA ARG A 151 22.41 6.30 5.93
C ARG A 151 23.32 5.64 4.91
N MET A 152 23.28 6.06 3.65
CA MET A 152 24.12 5.52 2.59
C MET A 152 25.62 5.71 2.88
N LYS A 153 26.41 4.69 2.57
CA LYS A 153 27.88 4.73 2.51
C LYS A 153 28.36 5.56 1.31
N LYS A 154 29.67 5.80 1.23
CA LYS A 154 30.27 6.65 0.20
C LYS A 154 29.99 6.10 -1.21
N GLU A 155 30.12 4.81 -1.40
CA GLU A 155 29.93 4.11 -2.67
C GLU A 155 28.45 4.17 -3.10
N GLN A 156 27.54 3.86 -2.17
CA GLN A 156 26.09 3.97 -2.37
C GLN A 156 25.64 5.39 -2.73
N LYS A 157 26.22 6.42 -2.07
CA LYS A 157 25.98 7.84 -2.41
C LYS A 157 26.50 8.17 -3.80
N SER A 158 27.69 7.71 -4.14
CA SER A 158 28.30 7.96 -5.45
C SER A 158 27.46 7.36 -6.58
N ALA A 159 26.96 6.13 -6.41
CA ALA A 159 26.09 5.48 -7.38
C ALA A 159 24.75 6.23 -7.53
N PHE A 160 24.16 6.65 -6.41
CA PHE A 160 22.95 7.46 -6.41
C PHE A 160 23.16 8.80 -7.13
N ASP A 161 24.24 9.52 -6.83
CA ASP A 161 24.56 10.81 -7.43
C ASP A 161 24.81 10.69 -8.94
N ALA A 162 25.51 9.64 -9.37
CA ALA A 162 25.71 9.36 -10.79
C ALA A 162 24.38 9.12 -11.52
N ALA A 163 23.41 8.44 -10.88
CA ALA A 163 22.14 8.12 -11.50
C ALA A 163 21.13 9.29 -11.48
N TYR A 164 21.13 10.13 -10.45
CA TYR A 164 20.13 11.20 -10.26
C TYR A 164 20.65 12.59 -10.64
N GLY A 165 21.96 12.86 -10.53
CA GLY A 165 22.58 14.15 -10.79
C GLY A 165 22.26 14.72 -12.19
N PRO A 166 22.53 13.98 -13.29
CA PRO A 166 22.23 14.46 -14.64
C PRO A 166 20.73 14.75 -14.86
N LYS A 167 19.84 13.94 -14.26
CA LYS A 167 18.38 14.11 -14.35
C LYS A 167 17.92 15.37 -13.62
N ASN A 168 18.57 15.69 -12.49
CA ASN A 168 18.31 16.90 -11.73
C ASN A 168 18.79 18.14 -12.50
N GLU A 169 19.97 18.07 -13.11
CA GLU A 169 20.51 19.16 -13.94
C GLU A 169 19.62 19.47 -15.15
N ALA A 170 19.13 18.43 -15.83
CA ALA A 170 18.18 18.58 -16.93
C ALA A 170 16.88 19.29 -16.50
N LEU A 171 16.36 19.00 -15.30
CA LEU A 171 15.20 19.72 -14.76
C LEU A 171 15.53 21.20 -14.50
N TYR A 172 16.69 21.50 -13.90
CA TYR A 172 17.07 22.89 -13.63
C TYR A 172 17.14 23.73 -14.91
N GLN A 173 17.70 23.17 -15.98
CA GLN A 173 17.74 23.83 -17.29
C GLN A 173 16.34 24.10 -17.84
N LYS A 174 15.41 23.14 -17.73
CA LYS A 174 14.02 23.33 -18.15
C LYS A 174 13.30 24.40 -17.32
N LEU A 175 13.48 24.39 -16.01
CA LEU A 175 12.92 25.41 -15.12
C LEU A 175 13.45 26.81 -15.45
N ALA A 176 14.75 26.94 -15.75
CA ALA A 176 15.35 28.20 -16.17
C ALA A 176 14.85 28.68 -17.54
N ALA A 177 14.44 27.76 -18.42
CA ALA A 177 13.86 28.05 -19.72
C ALA A 177 12.35 28.35 -19.69
N GLY A 178 11.73 28.41 -18.50
CA GLY A 178 10.31 28.76 -18.36
C GLY A 178 9.33 27.59 -18.51
N MET A 179 9.72 26.38 -18.07
CA MET A 179 8.83 25.22 -17.97
C MET A 179 7.50 25.56 -17.29
N SER A 180 6.39 25.18 -17.93
CA SER A 180 5.04 25.42 -17.42
C SER A 180 4.69 24.52 -16.22
N ASP A 181 3.68 24.90 -15.44
CA ASP A 181 3.20 24.10 -14.31
C ASP A 181 2.69 22.72 -14.73
N LYS A 182 2.04 22.63 -15.90
CA LYS A 182 1.60 21.36 -16.48
C LYS A 182 2.80 20.45 -16.77
N GLU A 183 3.79 20.95 -17.50
CA GLU A 183 5.01 20.18 -17.79
C GLU A 183 5.73 19.76 -16.50
N LEU A 184 5.76 20.64 -15.50
CA LEU A 184 6.39 20.34 -14.22
C LEU A 184 5.66 19.20 -13.48
N THR A 185 4.33 19.22 -13.44
CA THR A 185 3.53 18.13 -12.84
C THR A 185 3.78 16.82 -13.57
N GLN A 186 3.82 16.82 -14.90
CA GLN A 186 4.17 15.62 -15.69
C GLN A 186 5.59 15.14 -15.38
N TRP A 187 6.57 16.04 -15.22
CA TRP A 187 7.92 15.66 -14.81
C TRP A 187 7.96 15.03 -13.41
N LYS A 188 7.23 15.62 -12.45
CA LYS A 188 7.12 15.08 -11.08
C LYS A 188 6.47 13.70 -11.10
N TYR A 189 5.41 13.53 -11.88
CA TYR A 189 4.73 12.26 -12.11
C TYR A 189 5.70 11.20 -12.65
N GLN A 190 6.44 11.51 -13.72
CA GLN A 190 7.43 10.58 -14.29
C GLN A 190 8.51 10.20 -13.27
N ARG A 191 9.01 11.16 -12.47
CA ARG A 191 9.98 10.87 -11.42
C ARG A 191 9.40 9.93 -10.37
N TYR A 192 8.20 10.24 -9.89
CA TYR A 192 7.49 9.46 -8.89
C TYR A 192 7.25 8.03 -9.37
N MET A 193 6.61 7.85 -10.52
CA MET A 193 6.25 6.53 -11.02
C MET A 193 7.46 5.66 -11.32
N LYS A 194 8.52 6.22 -11.91
CA LYS A 194 9.76 5.47 -12.13
C LYS A 194 10.37 5.01 -10.81
N ASN A 195 10.47 5.90 -9.81
CA ASN A 195 11.00 5.54 -8.50
C ASN A 195 10.13 4.49 -7.79
N TYR A 196 8.80 4.65 -7.79
CA TYR A 196 7.84 3.69 -7.25
C TYR A 196 8.02 2.30 -7.88
N LEU A 197 7.98 2.22 -9.23
CA LEU A 197 8.07 0.96 -9.96
C LEU A 197 9.44 0.28 -9.80
N ARG A 198 10.53 1.05 -9.65
CA ARG A 198 11.85 0.48 -9.34
C ARG A 198 11.89 -0.17 -7.94
N CYS A 199 11.24 0.42 -6.95
CA CYS A 199 11.08 -0.22 -5.63
C CYS A 199 10.24 -1.50 -5.74
N VAL A 200 9.16 -1.48 -6.52
CA VAL A 200 8.33 -2.67 -6.79
C VAL A 200 9.15 -3.76 -7.47
N ARG A 201 10.05 -3.41 -8.40
CA ARG A 201 10.93 -4.39 -9.05
C ARG A 201 11.81 -5.14 -8.05
N ALA A 202 12.42 -4.44 -7.08
CA ALA A 202 13.20 -5.09 -6.03
C ALA A 202 12.33 -5.96 -5.13
N LEU A 203 11.08 -5.56 -4.86
CA LEU A 203 10.13 -6.36 -4.08
C LEU A 203 9.76 -7.66 -4.82
N ASP A 204 9.42 -7.57 -6.11
CA ASP A 204 9.09 -8.71 -6.98
C ASP A 204 10.23 -9.74 -7.06
N GLU A 205 11.47 -9.27 -7.28
CA GLU A 205 12.66 -10.13 -7.28
C GLU A 205 12.81 -10.90 -5.95
N ASN A 206 12.55 -10.24 -4.83
CA ASN A 206 12.68 -10.83 -3.50
C ASN A 206 11.53 -11.77 -3.14
N ILE A 207 10.32 -11.51 -3.64
CA ILE A 207 9.22 -12.49 -3.59
C ILE A 207 9.63 -13.73 -4.36
N GLY A 208 10.20 -13.58 -5.57
CA GLY A 208 10.75 -14.68 -6.35
C GLY A 208 11.76 -15.52 -5.57
N ARG A 209 12.73 -14.87 -4.89
CA ARG A 209 13.70 -15.56 -4.02
C ARG A 209 13.04 -16.38 -2.90
N MET A 210 12.01 -15.82 -2.25
CA MET A 210 11.26 -16.53 -1.21
C MET A 210 10.52 -17.75 -1.77
N LEU A 211 9.85 -17.60 -2.92
CA LEU A 211 9.14 -18.70 -3.57
C LEU A 211 10.11 -19.80 -4.03
N ASP A 212 11.24 -19.43 -4.64
CA ASP A 212 12.30 -20.35 -5.04
C ASP A 212 12.83 -21.15 -3.84
N TYR A 213 13.01 -20.49 -2.69
CA TYR A 213 13.45 -21.16 -1.46
C TYR A 213 12.41 -22.19 -0.99
N LEU A 214 11.12 -21.82 -0.98
CA LEU A 214 10.05 -22.75 -0.61
C LEU A 214 10.01 -23.98 -1.54
N ASP A 215 10.23 -23.79 -2.84
CA ASP A 215 10.27 -24.89 -3.81
C ASP A 215 11.50 -25.79 -3.60
N LYS A 216 12.70 -25.19 -3.49
CA LYS A 216 13.97 -25.93 -3.31
C LYS A 216 14.03 -26.70 -1.99
N SER A 217 13.44 -26.15 -0.92
CA SER A 217 13.37 -26.80 0.39
C SER A 217 12.23 -27.81 0.51
N GLY A 218 11.36 -27.92 -0.50
CA GLY A 218 10.18 -28.80 -0.50
C GLY A 218 9.00 -28.28 0.34
N LEU A 219 9.13 -27.11 0.97
CA LEU A 219 8.09 -26.51 1.83
C LEU A 219 6.87 -26.03 1.04
N ALA A 220 7.05 -25.70 -0.24
CA ALA A 220 5.97 -25.17 -1.07
C ALA A 220 4.73 -26.09 -1.15
N LYS A 221 4.90 -27.40 -0.94
CA LYS A 221 3.81 -28.39 -0.97
C LYS A 221 2.87 -28.30 0.23
N ASP A 222 3.36 -27.74 1.35
CA ASP A 222 2.68 -27.72 2.65
C ASP A 222 2.73 -26.32 3.29
N THR A 223 2.72 -25.29 2.46
CA THR A 223 2.73 -23.89 2.91
C THR A 223 1.66 -23.11 2.18
N ILE A 224 0.79 -22.45 2.95
CA ILE A 224 -0.11 -21.42 2.43
C ILE A 224 0.73 -20.17 2.21
N VAL A 225 0.82 -19.70 0.96
CA VAL A 225 1.54 -18.47 0.62
C VAL A 225 0.54 -17.38 0.29
N ILE A 226 0.63 -16.26 0.97
CA ILE A 226 -0.24 -15.10 0.76
C ILE A 226 0.64 -13.88 0.47
N TYR A 227 0.28 -13.16 -0.58
CA TYR A 227 0.82 -11.84 -0.88
C TYR A 227 -0.31 -10.81 -0.77
N SER A 228 -0.05 -9.74 -0.05
CA SER A 228 -0.97 -8.62 0.11
C SER A 228 -0.19 -7.32 0.37
N SER A 229 -0.88 -6.19 0.34
CA SER A 229 -0.39 -4.88 0.77
C SER A 229 -1.12 -4.45 2.04
N ASP A 230 -0.59 -3.50 2.81
CA ASP A 230 -1.31 -2.94 3.97
C ASP A 230 -2.60 -2.19 3.56
N GLN A 231 -2.60 -1.63 2.35
CA GLN A 231 -3.69 -0.91 1.68
C GLN A 231 -3.33 -0.72 0.18
N GLY A 232 -4.18 -0.06 -0.61
CA GLY A 232 -3.90 0.30 -2.01
C GLY A 232 -2.84 1.39 -2.17
N PHE A 233 -2.86 2.15 -3.27
CA PHE A 233 -2.08 3.39 -3.43
C PHE A 233 -2.53 4.17 -4.67
N TYR A 234 -2.51 5.50 -4.61
CA TYR A 234 -2.66 6.34 -5.82
C TYR A 234 -1.35 6.41 -6.59
N LEU A 235 -1.41 6.09 -7.87
CA LEU A 235 -0.32 6.15 -8.84
C LEU A 235 -0.50 7.33 -9.80
N GLY A 236 -1.05 8.43 -9.29
CA GLY A 236 -1.35 9.67 -10.00
C GLY A 236 -2.83 9.87 -10.34
N GLU A 237 -3.69 8.87 -10.13
CA GLU A 237 -5.14 9.04 -10.28
C GLU A 237 -5.62 10.16 -9.34
N HIS A 238 -6.53 10.99 -9.83
CA HIS A 238 -7.02 12.20 -9.14
C HIS A 238 -5.92 13.23 -8.83
N GLY A 239 -4.78 13.12 -9.52
CA GLY A 239 -3.58 13.89 -9.23
C GLY A 239 -2.86 13.48 -7.94
N TRP A 240 -3.21 12.35 -7.32
CA TRP A 240 -2.78 12.00 -5.97
C TRP A 240 -1.62 10.99 -5.89
N TYR A 241 -0.95 11.02 -4.74
CA TYR A 241 -0.18 9.92 -4.18
C TYR A 241 -0.72 9.58 -2.78
N ASP A 242 -0.14 8.59 -2.10
CA ASP A 242 -0.61 8.13 -0.79
C ASP A 242 -1.93 7.34 -0.91
N LYS A 243 -2.79 7.43 0.11
CA LYS A 243 -3.98 6.59 0.30
C LYS A 243 -5.00 7.33 1.15
N ARG A 244 -5.78 6.62 1.98
CA ARG A 244 -6.70 7.10 3.03
C ARG A 244 -8.12 7.31 2.58
N TRP A 245 -8.33 7.80 1.36
CA TRP A 245 -9.69 7.88 0.83
C TRP A 245 -10.27 6.48 0.59
N MET A 246 -11.59 6.41 0.54
CA MET A 246 -12.33 5.19 0.22
C MET A 246 -12.41 4.90 -1.30
N PHE A 247 -11.79 5.71 -2.18
CA PHE A 247 -11.73 5.38 -3.61
C PHE A 247 -10.94 4.08 -3.87
N GLU A 248 -11.26 3.37 -4.94
CA GLU A 248 -10.84 1.99 -5.23
C GLU A 248 -9.32 1.83 -5.22
N GLN A 249 -8.56 2.79 -5.74
CA GLN A 249 -7.09 2.71 -5.78
C GLN A 249 -6.48 2.66 -4.38
N SER A 250 -7.11 3.28 -3.37
CA SER A 250 -6.67 3.29 -1.97
C SER A 250 -7.32 2.19 -1.14
N LEU A 251 -8.61 1.94 -1.36
CA LEU A 251 -9.42 0.95 -0.65
C LEU A 251 -9.02 -0.49 -1.00
N SER A 252 -8.76 -0.76 -2.28
CA SER A 252 -8.54 -2.11 -2.81
C SER A 252 -7.12 -2.57 -2.51
N MET A 253 -7.01 -3.74 -1.86
CA MET A 253 -5.73 -4.38 -1.56
C MET A 253 -5.50 -5.53 -2.55
N PRO A 254 -4.29 -5.67 -3.13
CA PRO A 254 -3.95 -6.91 -3.78
C PRO A 254 -4.04 -8.04 -2.75
N PHE A 255 -4.68 -9.16 -3.11
CA PHE A 255 -4.70 -10.36 -2.29
C PHE A 255 -4.54 -11.58 -3.19
N LEU A 256 -3.36 -12.19 -3.13
CA LEU A 256 -3.04 -13.41 -3.84
C LEU A 256 -2.77 -14.51 -2.83
N ILE A 257 -3.36 -15.69 -3.06
CA ILE A 257 -3.20 -16.85 -2.18
C ILE A 257 -2.88 -18.10 -3.00
N ARG A 258 -1.86 -18.84 -2.58
CA ARG A 258 -1.49 -20.17 -3.06
C ARG A 258 -1.64 -21.15 -1.91
N TRP A 259 -2.60 -22.06 -2.03
CA TRP A 259 -2.82 -23.12 -1.06
C TRP A 259 -2.99 -24.47 -1.78
N PRO A 260 -1.91 -25.26 -1.90
CA PRO A 260 -1.96 -26.56 -2.58
C PRO A 260 -3.04 -27.48 -2.01
N GLY A 261 -3.81 -28.12 -2.89
CA GLY A 261 -4.91 -29.02 -2.51
C GLY A 261 -6.19 -28.34 -2.02
N VAL A 262 -6.20 -27.02 -1.84
CA VAL A 262 -7.40 -26.25 -1.44
C VAL A 262 -7.82 -25.25 -2.50
N VAL A 263 -6.87 -24.44 -2.99
CA VAL A 263 -7.14 -23.39 -3.99
C VAL A 263 -6.76 -23.89 -5.37
N LYS A 264 -7.71 -23.84 -6.30
CA LYS A 264 -7.47 -24.14 -7.71
C LYS A 264 -6.61 -23.03 -8.35
N PRO A 265 -5.54 -23.37 -9.10
CA PRO A 265 -4.71 -22.37 -9.77
C PRO A 265 -5.50 -21.54 -10.80
N GLY A 266 -5.18 -20.24 -10.89
CA GLY A 266 -5.74 -19.35 -11.91
C GLY A 266 -7.12 -18.76 -11.60
N ILE A 267 -7.70 -19.06 -10.43
CA ILE A 267 -8.97 -18.50 -9.99
C ILE A 267 -8.87 -16.99 -9.76
N ARG A 268 -9.91 -16.27 -10.17
CA ARG A 268 -10.17 -14.86 -9.83
C ARG A 268 -11.51 -14.76 -9.14
N SER A 269 -11.51 -14.31 -7.89
CA SER A 269 -12.71 -14.16 -7.08
C SER A 269 -13.27 -12.73 -7.16
N GLN A 270 -14.59 -12.61 -7.13
CA GLN A 270 -15.31 -11.35 -6.91
C GLN A 270 -15.95 -11.28 -5.51
N ALA A 271 -15.65 -12.26 -4.64
CA ALA A 271 -16.17 -12.27 -3.28
C ALA A 271 -15.62 -11.07 -2.52
N LEU A 272 -16.51 -10.34 -1.84
CA LEU A 272 -16.13 -9.19 -1.03
C LEU A 272 -15.36 -9.65 0.21
N ILE A 273 -14.07 -9.31 0.29
CA ILE A 273 -13.19 -9.63 1.43
C ILE A 273 -12.66 -8.35 2.09
N GLN A 274 -12.23 -8.46 3.34
CA GLN A 274 -11.58 -7.39 4.09
C GLN A 274 -10.34 -7.92 4.81
N ASN A 275 -9.41 -7.05 5.17
CA ASN A 275 -8.22 -7.43 5.94
C ASN A 275 -8.54 -8.07 7.32
N ILE A 276 -9.71 -7.77 7.91
CA ILE A 276 -10.21 -8.42 9.13
C ILE A 276 -10.47 -9.93 8.95
N ASP A 277 -10.54 -10.43 7.71
CA ASP A 277 -10.77 -11.84 7.38
C ASP A 277 -9.52 -12.71 7.47
N TYR A 278 -8.33 -12.10 7.53
CA TYR A 278 -7.07 -12.83 7.46
C TYR A 278 -6.86 -13.67 8.72
N ALA A 279 -7.05 -13.07 9.91
CA ALA A 279 -6.91 -13.77 11.19
C ALA A 279 -7.82 -15.01 11.31
N PRO A 280 -9.15 -14.93 11.11
CA PRO A 280 -10.00 -16.13 11.18
C PRO A 280 -9.64 -17.17 10.12
N THR A 281 -9.16 -16.75 8.94
CA THR A 281 -8.67 -17.69 7.91
C THR A 281 -7.44 -18.45 8.39
N PHE A 282 -6.47 -17.79 9.03
CA PHE A 282 -5.27 -18.46 9.56
C PHE A 282 -5.61 -19.41 10.70
N LEU A 283 -6.51 -19.01 11.59
CA LEU A 283 -6.97 -19.85 12.70
C LEU A 283 -7.67 -21.11 12.19
N GLU A 284 -8.62 -20.98 11.25
CA GLU A 284 -9.31 -22.14 10.67
C GLU A 284 -8.34 -23.05 9.90
N ALA A 285 -7.41 -22.47 9.13
CA ALA A 285 -6.39 -23.22 8.42
C ALA A 285 -5.49 -24.05 9.36
N ALA A 286 -5.20 -23.52 10.55
CA ALA A 286 -4.43 -24.20 11.58
C ALA A 286 -5.27 -25.15 12.46
N GLY A 287 -6.58 -25.24 12.25
CA GLY A 287 -7.49 -26.02 13.09
C GLY A 287 -7.71 -25.43 14.49
N ALA A 288 -7.38 -24.14 14.68
CA ALA A 288 -7.58 -23.43 15.94
C ALA A 288 -9.02 -22.87 16.04
N PRO A 289 -9.58 -22.75 17.26
CA PRO A 289 -10.87 -22.09 17.44
C PRO A 289 -10.77 -20.61 17.05
N ILE A 290 -11.83 -20.09 16.42
CA ILE A 290 -11.97 -18.67 16.11
C ILE A 290 -12.67 -18.00 17.30
N PRO A 291 -12.04 -17.06 18.02
CA PRO A 291 -12.67 -16.30 19.08
C PRO A 291 -13.91 -15.53 18.59
N SER A 292 -14.95 -15.45 19.42
CA SER A 292 -16.24 -14.86 19.06
C SER A 292 -16.21 -13.34 18.88
N ASP A 293 -15.18 -12.67 19.37
CA ASP A 293 -14.92 -11.23 19.23
C ASP A 293 -14.26 -10.87 17.89
N ILE A 294 -13.79 -11.86 17.11
CA ILE A 294 -13.33 -11.60 15.74
C ILE A 294 -14.53 -11.25 14.85
N GLN A 295 -14.49 -10.04 14.28
CA GLN A 295 -15.55 -9.53 13.41
C GLN A 295 -15.42 -9.96 11.94
N GLY A 296 -14.25 -10.46 11.55
CA GLY A 296 -13.98 -11.00 10.21
C GLY A 296 -14.59 -12.39 9.99
N ARG A 297 -14.54 -12.86 8.74
CA ARG A 297 -14.98 -14.21 8.36
C ARG A 297 -13.83 -14.94 7.71
N SER A 298 -13.64 -16.21 8.06
CA SER A 298 -12.66 -17.03 7.34
C SER A 298 -12.99 -17.10 5.85
N LEU A 299 -11.95 -16.98 5.03
CA LEU A 299 -12.04 -17.09 3.58
C LEU A 299 -12.11 -18.55 3.11
N LEU A 300 -11.89 -19.54 3.99
CA LEU A 300 -11.84 -20.95 3.59
C LEU A 300 -13.08 -21.43 2.80
N PRO A 301 -14.33 -21.05 3.16
CA PRO A 301 -15.51 -21.38 2.36
C PRO A 301 -15.43 -20.85 0.93
N VAL A 302 -14.98 -19.59 0.74
CA VAL A 302 -14.78 -18.98 -0.59
C VAL A 302 -13.68 -19.71 -1.37
N LEU A 303 -12.57 -20.05 -0.71
CA LEU A 303 -11.43 -20.74 -1.35
C LEU A 303 -11.79 -22.14 -1.84
N LYS A 304 -12.66 -22.86 -1.11
CA LYS A 304 -13.08 -24.23 -1.44
C LYS A 304 -14.10 -24.33 -2.57
N ILE A 305 -14.75 -23.22 -2.95
CA ILE A 305 -15.72 -23.17 -4.05
C ILE A 305 -15.21 -22.32 -5.21
N ASP A 306 -13.94 -22.51 -5.57
CA ASP A 306 -13.30 -21.84 -6.72
C ASP A 306 -13.41 -20.30 -6.66
N GLY A 307 -13.41 -19.71 -5.46
CA GLY A 307 -13.47 -18.26 -5.26
C GLY A 307 -14.88 -17.67 -5.37
N GLU A 308 -15.92 -18.48 -5.51
CA GLU A 308 -17.30 -17.99 -5.46
C GLU A 308 -17.68 -17.54 -4.05
N ALA A 309 -18.60 -16.56 -3.96
CA ALA A 309 -19.13 -16.13 -2.69
C ALA A 309 -20.24 -17.11 -2.24
N PRO A 310 -20.14 -17.72 -1.04
CA PRO A 310 -21.25 -18.51 -0.49
C PRO A 310 -22.57 -17.72 -0.42
N ASN A 311 -23.71 -18.42 -0.37
CA ASN A 311 -25.03 -17.78 -0.33
C ASN A 311 -25.18 -16.78 0.82
N ASP A 312 -24.63 -17.13 1.99
CA ASP A 312 -24.64 -16.33 3.21
C ASP A 312 -23.46 -15.36 3.30
N TRP A 313 -22.66 -15.20 2.25
CA TRP A 313 -21.52 -14.29 2.23
C TRP A 313 -21.96 -12.83 2.35
N ARG A 314 -21.07 -11.97 2.86
CA ARG A 314 -21.36 -10.54 3.01
C ARG A 314 -21.71 -9.92 1.66
N LYS A 315 -22.65 -8.97 1.67
CA LYS A 315 -23.06 -8.21 0.49
C LYS A 315 -22.41 -6.82 0.42
N ALA A 316 -21.71 -6.42 1.47
CA ALA A 316 -20.99 -5.16 1.54
C ALA A 316 -19.75 -5.27 2.42
N ILE A 317 -18.81 -4.37 2.19
CA ILE A 317 -17.69 -4.08 3.09
C ILE A 317 -17.89 -2.71 3.73
N TYR A 318 -17.37 -2.56 4.95
CA TYR A 318 -17.37 -1.30 5.69
C TYR A 318 -15.95 -0.70 5.75
N TYR A 319 -15.86 0.61 5.61
CA TYR A 319 -14.61 1.36 5.72
C TYR A 319 -14.78 2.54 6.68
N ALA A 320 -13.74 2.83 7.47
CA ALA A 320 -13.70 4.01 8.31
C ALA A 320 -12.27 4.56 8.41
N TYR A 321 -12.16 5.87 8.24
CA TYR A 321 -10.93 6.64 8.35
C TYR A 321 -11.11 7.83 9.29
N TYR A 322 -10.24 7.92 10.30
CA TYR A 322 -10.47 8.75 11.49
C TYR A 322 -9.68 10.05 11.60
N GLY A 323 -8.78 10.44 10.66
CA GLY A 323 -7.91 11.57 11.02
C GLY A 323 -7.12 12.33 9.97
N GLU A 324 -6.89 13.60 10.31
CA GLU A 324 -6.44 14.67 9.42
C GLU A 324 -5.00 15.13 9.68
N ARG A 325 -4.20 14.39 10.48
CA ARG A 325 -2.84 14.84 10.86
C ARG A 325 -1.82 14.75 9.73
N THR A 326 -2.01 13.84 8.79
CA THR A 326 -1.07 13.62 7.68
C THR A 326 -1.87 13.66 6.38
N HIS A 327 -1.39 14.42 5.41
CA HIS A 327 -2.04 14.63 4.11
C HIS A 327 -3.43 15.28 4.15
N HIS A 328 -3.89 15.79 5.30
CA HIS A 328 -5.13 16.58 5.42
C HIS A 328 -6.38 15.93 4.79
N VAL A 329 -6.43 14.60 4.75
CA VAL A 329 -7.61 13.85 4.30
C VAL A 329 -8.68 13.93 5.37
N ALA A 330 -9.89 14.35 4.98
CA ALA A 330 -11.05 14.46 5.87
C ALA A 330 -11.46 13.10 6.44
N ALA A 331 -11.86 13.07 7.70
CA ALA A 331 -12.39 11.85 8.32
C ALA A 331 -13.71 11.44 7.67
N HIS A 332 -13.82 10.18 7.27
CA HIS A 332 -14.96 9.65 6.53
C HIS A 332 -15.14 8.15 6.80
N ASP A 333 -16.36 7.67 6.62
CA ASP A 333 -16.72 6.26 6.70
C ASP A 333 -17.80 5.92 5.69
N GLY A 334 -17.93 4.65 5.34
CA GLY A 334 -18.78 4.26 4.23
C GLY A 334 -18.90 2.76 4.02
N VAL A 335 -19.72 2.41 3.03
CA VAL A 335 -19.95 1.04 2.58
C VAL A 335 -19.77 0.92 1.07
N ARG A 336 -19.31 -0.25 0.66
CA ARG A 336 -19.21 -0.64 -0.75
C ARG A 336 -19.84 -2.00 -0.94
N ASP A 337 -20.86 -2.09 -1.79
CA ASP A 337 -21.42 -3.38 -2.24
C ASP A 337 -20.72 -3.84 -3.53
N ASP A 338 -21.35 -4.74 -4.29
CA ASP A 338 -20.80 -5.27 -5.54
C ASP A 338 -20.80 -4.26 -6.71
N ARG A 339 -21.50 -3.13 -6.59
CA ARG A 339 -21.62 -2.11 -7.64
C ARG A 339 -21.45 -0.69 -7.15
N TYR A 340 -22.05 -0.34 -6.02
CA TYR A 340 -22.12 1.02 -5.51
C TYR A 340 -21.21 1.21 -4.31
N LYS A 341 -20.69 2.44 -4.19
CA LYS A 341 -19.94 2.89 -3.04
C LYS A 341 -20.55 4.16 -2.49
N LEU A 342 -20.80 4.18 -1.19
CA LEU A 342 -21.33 5.33 -0.46
C LEU A 342 -20.40 5.64 0.69
N PHE A 343 -19.90 6.86 0.78
CA PHE A 343 -19.22 7.33 1.99
C PHE A 343 -19.69 8.71 2.42
N ARG A 344 -19.49 8.99 3.71
CA ARG A 344 -19.90 10.21 4.37
C ARG A 344 -18.70 10.89 4.99
N PHE A 345 -18.56 12.18 4.75
CA PHE A 345 -17.63 13.00 5.52
C PHE A 345 -18.21 13.23 6.91
N THR A 346 -17.52 12.76 7.94
CA THR A 346 -18.01 12.76 9.32
C THR A 346 -18.29 14.18 9.84
N LYS A 347 -17.48 15.16 9.43
CA LYS A 347 -17.58 16.56 9.89
C LYS A 347 -18.70 17.33 9.22
N THR A 348 -18.84 17.23 7.90
CA THR A 348 -19.84 17.99 7.14
C THR A 348 -21.18 17.26 7.08
N GLY A 349 -21.18 15.94 7.22
CA GLY A 349 -22.35 15.08 7.00
C GLY A 349 -22.69 14.86 5.53
N GLU A 350 -21.88 15.39 4.61
CA GLU A 350 -22.04 15.23 3.18
C GLU A 350 -21.83 13.77 2.77
N TRP A 351 -22.68 13.29 1.86
CA TRP A 351 -22.61 11.95 1.27
C TRP A 351 -22.05 12.05 -0.14
N GLN A 352 -21.26 11.05 -0.53
CA GLN A 352 -20.87 10.83 -1.91
C GLN A 352 -21.24 9.40 -2.33
N LEU A 353 -21.90 9.27 -3.48
CA LEU A 353 -22.35 7.99 -4.03
C LEU A 353 -21.75 7.78 -5.43
N PHE A 354 -21.15 6.62 -5.67
CA PHE A 354 -20.53 6.26 -6.94
C PHE A 354 -21.08 4.93 -7.47
N ASP A 355 -21.30 4.84 -8.79
CA ASP A 355 -21.65 3.61 -9.52
C ASP A 355 -20.41 3.02 -10.18
N LEU A 356 -19.73 2.10 -9.50
CA LEU A 356 -18.44 1.54 -9.91
C LEU A 356 -18.52 0.74 -11.23
N LYS A 357 -19.72 0.40 -11.70
CA LYS A 357 -19.90 -0.27 -13.00
C LYS A 357 -19.76 0.72 -14.16
N ASN A 358 -20.33 1.91 -14.01
CA ASN A 358 -20.39 2.92 -15.06
C ASN A 358 -19.32 4.02 -14.88
N ASP A 359 -18.83 4.19 -13.66
CA ASP A 359 -17.81 5.14 -13.24
C ASP A 359 -16.77 4.43 -12.35
N PRO A 360 -15.93 3.54 -12.92
CA PRO A 360 -14.94 2.77 -12.16
C PRO A 360 -13.82 3.65 -11.57
N ASP A 361 -13.62 4.84 -12.13
CA ASP A 361 -12.64 5.82 -11.66
C ASP A 361 -13.23 6.81 -10.65
N GLU A 362 -14.52 6.70 -10.31
CA GLU A 362 -15.18 7.47 -9.27
C GLU A 362 -15.05 9.00 -9.49
N MET A 363 -15.31 9.41 -10.72
CA MET A 363 -15.22 10.79 -11.19
C MET A 363 -16.50 11.59 -10.96
N HIS A 364 -17.65 10.92 -10.81
CA HIS A 364 -18.96 11.58 -10.75
C HIS A 364 -19.75 11.15 -9.51
N ASP A 365 -20.01 12.12 -8.63
CA ASP A 365 -20.89 11.91 -7.48
C ASP A 365 -22.36 11.95 -7.92
N ILE A 366 -23.04 10.81 -7.81
CA ILE A 366 -24.45 10.66 -8.21
C ILE A 366 -25.43 10.83 -7.04
N SER A 367 -24.97 11.21 -5.84
CA SER A 367 -25.81 11.34 -4.65
C SER A 367 -26.86 12.46 -4.75
N GLY A 368 -26.58 13.50 -5.54
CA GLY A 368 -27.48 14.64 -5.73
C GLY A 368 -28.54 14.46 -6.82
N ASP A 369 -28.44 13.40 -7.63
CA ASP A 369 -29.36 13.17 -8.75
C ASP A 369 -30.65 12.48 -8.27
N PRO A 370 -31.84 13.09 -8.45
CA PRO A 370 -33.12 12.48 -8.09
C PRO A 370 -33.36 11.09 -8.70
N ALA A 371 -32.78 10.79 -9.87
CA ALA A 371 -32.88 9.48 -10.50
C ALA A 371 -32.21 8.37 -9.66
N ASN A 372 -31.28 8.73 -8.78
CA ASN A 372 -30.54 7.80 -7.93
C ASN A 372 -31.04 7.77 -6.47
N ALA A 373 -32.16 8.44 -6.16
CA ALA A 373 -32.68 8.57 -4.80
C ALA A 373 -32.94 7.21 -4.10
N GLU A 374 -33.53 6.24 -4.81
CA GLU A 374 -33.77 4.90 -4.26
C GLU A 374 -32.44 4.18 -3.94
N THR A 375 -31.46 4.29 -4.83
CA THR A 375 -30.12 3.72 -4.62
C THR A 375 -29.42 4.36 -3.43
N LEU A 376 -29.49 5.69 -3.29
CA LEU A 376 -28.91 6.41 -2.17
C LEU A 376 -29.51 5.95 -0.83
N GLU A 377 -30.83 5.85 -0.73
CA GLU A 377 -31.49 5.41 0.50
C GLU A 377 -31.20 3.94 0.82
N ARG A 378 -31.13 3.06 -0.19
CA ARG A 378 -30.68 1.67 -0.02
C ARG A 378 -29.25 1.61 0.54
N MET A 379 -28.34 2.39 -0.01
CA MET A 379 -26.95 2.42 0.43
C MET A 379 -26.79 3.03 1.83
N LYS A 380 -27.59 4.04 2.19
CA LYS A 380 -27.64 4.59 3.56
C LYS A 380 -28.16 3.56 4.57
N ALA A 381 -29.18 2.79 4.20
CA ALA A 381 -29.68 1.71 5.06
C ALA A 381 -28.60 0.64 5.28
N LEU A 382 -27.91 0.23 4.21
CA LEU A 382 -26.78 -0.70 4.28
C LEU A 382 -25.62 -0.16 5.13
N TYR A 383 -25.32 1.15 5.02
CA TYR A 383 -24.35 1.83 5.88
C TYR A 383 -24.71 1.70 7.36
N GLN A 384 -25.97 1.95 7.72
CA GLN A 384 -26.42 1.82 9.12
C GLN A 384 -26.36 0.37 9.59
N GLU A 385 -26.78 -0.59 8.76
CA GLU A 385 -26.67 -2.02 9.07
C GLU A 385 -25.23 -2.42 9.38
N MET A 386 -24.27 -2.01 8.53
CA MET A 386 -22.86 -2.34 8.74
C MET A 386 -22.28 -1.67 9.99
N ARG A 387 -22.66 -0.43 10.28
CA ARG A 387 -22.24 0.24 11.53
C ARG A 387 -22.76 -0.48 12.77
N THR A 388 -24.02 -0.89 12.78
CA THR A 388 -24.58 -1.69 13.88
C THR A 388 -23.88 -3.04 14.00
N LYS A 389 -23.70 -3.74 12.88
CA LYS A 389 -23.04 -5.06 12.83
C LYS A 389 -21.62 -5.03 13.38
N TYR A 390 -20.85 -3.99 13.06
CA TYR A 390 -19.46 -3.85 13.48
C TYR A 390 -19.30 -3.05 14.78
N GLU A 391 -20.40 -2.76 15.48
CA GLU A 391 -20.39 -2.02 16.75
C GLU A 391 -19.62 -0.70 16.66
N VAL A 392 -19.76 0.00 15.52
CA VAL A 392 -19.05 1.26 15.27
C VAL A 392 -19.63 2.35 16.18
N PRO A 393 -18.79 3.04 16.99
CA PRO A 393 -19.23 4.00 17.99
C PRO A 393 -19.89 5.26 17.44
#